data_AF-A0A9Y1BLZ7-F1
#
_entry.id   AF-A0A9Y1BLZ7-F1
#
_cell.length_a   1.000
_cell.length_b   1.000
_cell.length_c   1.000
_cell.angle_alpha   90.00
_cell.angle_beta   90.00
_cell.angle_gamma   90.00
#
_symmetry.space_group_name_H-M   'P 1'
#
loop_
_entity.id
_entity.type
_entity.pdbx_description
1 polymer ?
#
loop_
_entity_poly.entity_id
_entity_poly.type
_entity_poly.pdbx_seq_one_letter_code
_entity_poly.pdbx_strand_id
1 'polypeptide(L)'
;MDVEIKDLTRDQQLLLYTIDYLLKWVSGTDDNSFIQNGKRIWIKELPLLAVIYYQIIKGSYETYDYAPTSVQFFGRSCYSCNISYEGVDDIEDLRELDILEKIRLSTAKHGFVTAYRITPQGYELLKQIPADVKEEVKNLFYCKKCNTHLKFYMELGEKPIIKMDCPICDESDTDLDFLESEDVSYVSEPYFIRVSDRLVR
;
A
#
# COMPACT_ATOMS: atom_id res chain seq x y z
N MET A 1 -7.22 -8.88 22.86
CA MET A 1 -5.82 -9.25 23.17
C MET A 1 -5.03 -7.97 23.11
N ASP A 2 -4.26 -7.64 24.15
CA ASP A 2 -3.40 -6.47 24.11
C ASP A 2 -2.19 -6.82 23.24
N VAL A 3 -2.20 -6.37 21.98
CA VAL A 3 -1.08 -6.51 21.05
C VAL A 3 -0.03 -5.47 21.41
N GLU A 4 1.23 -5.87 21.56
CA GLU A 4 2.35 -4.96 21.78
C GLU A 4 3.15 -4.73 20.50
N ILE A 5 3.87 -3.60 20.41
CA ILE A 5 4.65 -3.27 19.20
C ILE A 5 5.73 -4.30 18.87
N LYS A 6 6.25 -4.99 19.90
CA LYS A 6 7.27 -6.03 19.78
C LYS A 6 6.77 -7.29 19.05
N ASP A 7 5.45 -7.44 18.94
CA ASP A 7 4.82 -8.57 18.28
C ASP A 7 4.70 -8.34 16.76
N LEU A 8 4.89 -7.10 16.29
CA LEU A 8 4.88 -6.73 14.87
C LEU A 8 6.28 -6.78 14.27
N THR A 9 6.37 -7.32 13.05
CA THR A 9 7.61 -7.31 12.26
C THR A 9 8.02 -5.88 11.87
N ARG A 10 9.28 -5.67 11.46
CA ARG A 10 9.72 -4.35 10.99
C ARG A 10 8.93 -3.89 9.75
N ASP A 11 8.65 -4.81 8.82
CA ASP A 11 7.87 -4.52 7.62
C ASP A 11 6.42 -4.12 7.98
N GLN A 12 5.78 -4.81 8.94
CA GLN A 12 4.46 -4.43 9.46
C GLN A 12 4.46 -3.06 10.15
N GLN A 13 5.52 -2.72 10.89
CA GLN A 13 5.67 -1.40 11.51
C GLN A 13 5.84 -0.29 10.46
N LEU A 14 6.65 -0.53 9.42
CA LEU A 14 6.80 0.37 8.28
C LEU A 14 5.44 0.60 7.60
N LEU A 15 4.74 -0.48 7.25
CA LEU A 15 3.44 -0.44 6.61
C LEU A 15 2.41 0.33 7.44
N LEU A 16 2.31 0.05 8.75
CA LEU A 16 1.39 0.74 9.65
C LEU A 16 1.68 2.25 9.68
N TYR A 17 2.96 2.63 9.74
CA TYR A 17 3.35 4.03 9.72
C TYR A 17 3.14 4.69 8.34
N THR A 18 3.34 3.97 7.23
CA THR A 18 2.97 4.44 5.88
C THR A 18 1.49 4.77 5.80
N ILE A 19 0.62 3.90 6.33
CA ILE A 19 -0.83 4.13 6.32
C ILE A 19 -1.17 5.40 7.11
N ASP A 20 -0.60 5.59 8.30
CA ASP A 20 -0.78 6.82 9.10
C ASP A 20 -0.31 8.07 8.35
N TYR A 21 0.87 8.00 7.74
CA TYR A 21 1.44 9.10 6.97
C TYR A 21 0.53 9.52 5.82
N LEU A 22 0.00 8.56 5.05
CA LEU A 22 -0.93 8.84 3.96
C LEU A 22 -2.28 9.36 4.47
N LEU A 23 -2.78 8.85 5.60
CA LEU A 23 -4.02 9.36 6.22
C LEU A 23 -3.88 10.82 6.70
N LYS A 24 -2.73 11.19 7.27
CA LYS A 24 -2.40 12.58 7.64
C LYS A 24 -2.34 13.51 6.44
N TRP A 25 -1.84 13.00 5.31
CA TRP A 25 -1.92 13.74 4.06
C TRP A 25 -3.37 13.95 3.60
N VAL A 26 -4.22 12.91 3.63
CA VAL A 26 -5.65 13.02 3.25
C VAL A 26 -6.39 13.99 4.17
N SER A 27 -6.07 13.98 5.47
CA SER A 27 -6.69 14.89 6.43
C SER A 27 -6.16 16.32 6.33
N GLY A 28 -4.93 16.53 5.88
CA GLY A 28 -4.27 17.83 5.93
C GLY A 28 -4.01 18.31 7.36
N THR A 29 -4.02 17.39 8.34
CA THR A 29 -3.73 17.67 9.75
C THR A 29 -2.77 16.64 10.30
N ASP A 30 -1.74 17.08 11.04
CA ASP A 30 -0.80 16.20 11.72
C ASP A 30 -1.36 15.51 12.97
N ASP A 31 -2.57 15.90 13.38
CA ASP A 31 -3.25 15.30 14.52
C ASP A 31 -3.60 13.83 14.23
N ASN A 32 -3.34 12.96 15.22
CA ASN A 32 -3.77 11.56 15.25
C ASN A 32 -5.30 11.46 15.45
N SER A 33 -6.06 12.21 14.66
CA SER A 33 -7.51 12.33 14.75
C SER A 33 -8.18 11.40 13.75
N PHE A 34 -8.97 10.48 14.28
CA PHE A 34 -9.76 9.50 13.53
C PHE A 34 -10.95 10.13 12.79
N ILE A 35 -11.26 11.38 13.14
CA ILE A 35 -12.46 12.10 12.75
C ILE A 35 -12.05 13.51 12.37
N GLN A 36 -12.24 13.86 11.10
CA GLN A 36 -12.09 15.22 10.61
C GLN A 36 -13.46 15.77 10.22
N ASN A 37 -13.85 16.94 10.76
CA ASN A 37 -15.16 17.55 10.49
C ASN A 37 -16.35 16.58 10.70
N GLY A 38 -16.25 15.70 11.70
CA GLY A 38 -17.26 14.67 11.97
C GLY A 38 -17.23 13.44 11.06
N LYS A 39 -16.25 13.33 10.14
CA LYS A 39 -16.11 12.22 9.19
C LYS A 39 -14.88 11.36 9.48
N ARG A 40 -15.04 10.04 9.34
CA ARG A 40 -13.94 9.07 9.40
C ARG A 40 -13.11 9.14 8.13
N ILE A 41 -11.79 9.14 8.27
CA ILE A 41 -10.83 9.22 7.17
C ILE A 41 -10.41 7.80 6.79
N TRP A 42 -10.33 7.54 5.48
CA TRP A 42 -10.03 6.22 4.92
C TRP A 42 -9.05 6.37 3.76
N ILE A 43 -8.11 5.44 3.65
CA ILE A 43 -7.26 5.30 2.49
C ILE A 43 -7.77 4.20 1.57
N LYS A 44 -7.87 4.48 0.28
CA LYS A 44 -8.26 3.47 -0.71
C LYS A 44 -7.13 2.45 -0.91
N GLU A 45 -7.50 1.20 -1.14
CA GLU A 45 -6.57 0.08 -1.34
C GLU A 45 -5.59 0.32 -2.49
N LEU A 46 -6.08 0.74 -3.67
CA LEU A 46 -5.22 0.93 -4.84
C LEU A 46 -4.05 1.92 -4.63
N PRO A 47 -4.27 3.15 -4.13
CA PRO A 47 -3.18 4.04 -3.73
C PRO A 47 -2.22 3.43 -2.70
N LEU A 48 -2.75 2.71 -1.70
CA LEU A 48 -1.91 2.08 -0.68
C LEU A 48 -0.97 1.02 -1.30
N LEU A 49 -1.50 0.14 -2.16
CA LEU A 49 -0.70 -0.88 -2.85
C LEU A 49 0.37 -0.26 -3.76
N ALA A 50 0.06 0.86 -4.43
CA ALA A 50 1.03 1.57 -5.24
C ALA A 50 2.17 2.18 -4.41
N VAL A 51 1.87 2.71 -3.22
CA VAL A 51 2.89 3.21 -2.30
C VAL A 51 3.73 2.07 -1.70
N ILE A 52 3.13 0.92 -1.42
CA ILE A 52 3.88 -0.28 -1.00
C ILE A 52 4.87 -0.70 -2.09
N TYR A 53 4.42 -0.84 -3.33
CA TYR A 53 5.28 -1.13 -4.48
C TYR A 53 6.44 -0.13 -4.59
N TYR A 54 6.17 1.16 -4.50
CA TYR A 54 7.22 2.19 -4.54
C TYR A 54 8.26 2.02 -3.43
N GLN A 55 7.82 1.74 -2.20
CA GLN A 55 8.73 1.51 -1.07
C GLN A 55 9.60 0.25 -1.25
N ILE A 56 9.09 -0.79 -1.94
CA ILE A 56 9.86 -1.98 -2.33
C ILE A 56 10.94 -1.59 -3.34
N ILE A 57 10.60 -0.82 -4.38
CA ILE A 57 11.59 -0.31 -5.36
C ILE A 57 12.66 0.57 -4.69
N LYS A 58 12.32 1.28 -3.61
CA LYS A 58 13.28 2.03 -2.79
C LYS A 58 14.05 1.20 -1.77
N GLY A 59 13.73 -0.10 -1.63
CA GLY A 59 14.41 -1.03 -0.74
C GLY A 59 14.12 -0.80 0.75
N SER A 60 12.92 -0.32 1.09
CA SER A 60 12.53 0.01 2.47
C SER A 60 12.12 -1.25 3.26
N TYR A 61 11.41 -2.16 2.57
CA TYR A 61 10.97 -3.44 3.11
C TYR A 61 12.08 -4.49 3.00
N GLU A 62 12.19 -5.35 4.01
CA GLU A 62 13.19 -6.42 4.04
C GLU A 62 12.72 -7.66 3.27
N THR A 63 11.44 -7.98 3.35
CA THR A 63 10.91 -9.28 2.89
C THR A 63 9.95 -9.19 1.71
N TYR A 64 9.39 -8.00 1.44
CA TYR A 64 8.35 -7.86 0.43
C TYR A 64 8.92 -8.01 -0.98
N ASP A 65 8.26 -8.82 -1.80
CA ASP A 65 8.44 -8.81 -3.24
C ASP A 65 7.19 -8.24 -3.93
N TYR A 66 7.17 -8.24 -5.27
CA TYR A 66 5.98 -7.87 -6.01
C TYR A 66 5.84 -8.71 -7.28
N ALA A 67 4.59 -8.87 -7.72
CA ALA A 67 4.26 -9.55 -8.96
C ALA A 67 3.20 -8.79 -9.77
N PRO A 68 3.28 -8.80 -11.11
CA PRO A 68 2.23 -8.27 -11.97
C PRO A 68 0.91 -9.01 -11.77
N THR A 69 -0.12 -8.27 -11.38
CA THR A 69 -1.45 -8.77 -11.04
C THR A 69 -2.52 -8.00 -11.80
N SER A 70 -3.48 -8.71 -12.39
CA SER A 70 -4.60 -8.06 -13.08
C SER A 70 -5.60 -7.50 -12.07
N VAL A 71 -5.76 -6.17 -12.06
CA VAL A 71 -6.72 -5.50 -11.17
C VAL A 71 -7.70 -4.65 -11.97
N GLN A 72 -8.98 -4.77 -11.61
CA GLN A 72 -10.03 -3.96 -12.20
C GLN A 72 -10.12 -2.58 -11.54
N PHE A 73 -9.98 -1.52 -12.33
CA PHE A 73 -10.10 -0.15 -11.83
C PHE A 73 -11.55 0.33 -11.94
N PHE A 74 -12.17 0.67 -10.79
CA PHE A 74 -13.49 1.32 -10.70
C PHE A 74 -14.59 0.68 -11.58
N GLY A 75 -14.61 -0.65 -11.70
CA GLY A 75 -15.59 -1.38 -12.51
C GLY A 75 -15.46 -1.13 -14.02
N ARG A 76 -14.27 -0.73 -14.49
CA ARG A 76 -13.94 -0.51 -15.90
C ARG A 76 -12.93 -1.57 -16.38
N SER A 77 -11.83 -1.10 -16.98
CA SER A 77 -10.74 -1.89 -17.53
C SER A 77 -9.93 -2.59 -16.44
N CYS A 78 -9.40 -3.76 -16.77
CA CYS A 78 -8.36 -4.41 -15.99
C CYS A 78 -6.99 -3.88 -16.45
N TYR A 79 -6.15 -3.53 -15.48
CA TYR A 79 -4.77 -3.15 -15.72
C TYR A 79 -3.85 -4.14 -15.01
N SER A 80 -2.67 -4.39 -15.59
CA SER A 80 -1.61 -5.11 -14.89
C SER A 80 -0.98 -4.17 -13.86
N CYS A 81 -0.91 -4.60 -12.60
CA CYS A 81 -0.46 -3.80 -11.46
C CYS A 81 0.60 -4.58 -10.69
N ASN A 82 1.70 -3.95 -10.32
CA ASN A 82 2.72 -4.60 -9.49
C ASN A 82 2.30 -4.61 -8.03
N ILE A 83 1.90 -5.77 -7.50
CA ILE A 83 1.37 -5.91 -6.14
C ILE A 83 2.28 -6.80 -5.33
N SER A 84 2.56 -6.39 -4.10
CA SER A 84 3.18 -7.26 -3.09
C SER A 84 2.10 -8.07 -2.39
N TYR A 85 2.22 -9.39 -2.48
CA TYR A 85 1.29 -10.28 -1.79
C TYR A 85 1.62 -10.37 -0.29
N GLU A 86 2.88 -10.23 0.10
CA GLU A 86 3.30 -10.08 1.51
C GLU A 86 2.69 -8.81 2.11
N GLY A 87 2.74 -7.68 1.39
CA GLY A 87 2.12 -6.44 1.85
C GLY A 87 0.59 -6.54 1.96
N VAL A 88 -0.06 -7.30 1.07
CA VAL A 88 -1.52 -7.56 1.18
C VAL A 88 -1.83 -8.45 2.39
N ASP A 89 -1.02 -9.47 2.62
CA ASP A 89 -1.14 -10.37 3.77
C ASP A 89 -0.96 -9.60 5.08
N ASP A 90 0.08 -8.77 5.18
CA ASP A 90 0.33 -7.93 6.35
C ASP A 90 -0.78 -6.91 6.61
N ILE A 91 -1.44 -6.37 5.57
CA ILE A 91 -2.64 -5.53 5.74
C ILE A 91 -3.77 -6.33 6.41
N GLU A 92 -3.98 -7.58 5.99
CA GLU A 92 -5.00 -8.45 6.57
C GLU A 92 -4.63 -8.91 7.98
N ASP A 93 -3.37 -9.23 8.26
CA ASP A 93 -2.89 -9.52 9.61
C ASP A 93 -3.14 -8.35 10.56
N LEU A 94 -2.78 -7.13 10.16
CA LEU A 94 -3.07 -5.92 10.94
C LEU A 94 -4.59 -5.70 11.13
N ARG A 95 -5.42 -6.12 10.17
CA ARG A 95 -6.88 -6.10 10.32
C ARG A 95 -7.36 -7.17 11.32
N GLU A 96 -6.78 -8.36 11.29
CA GLU A 96 -7.12 -9.46 12.22
C GLU A 96 -6.72 -9.15 13.66
N LEU A 97 -5.67 -8.35 13.85
CA LEU A 97 -5.22 -7.83 15.14
C LEU A 97 -6.02 -6.61 15.65
N ASP A 98 -7.11 -6.23 14.98
CA ASP A 98 -7.93 -5.03 15.26
C ASP A 98 -7.13 -3.70 15.21
N ILE A 99 -5.97 -3.67 14.53
CA ILE A 99 -5.14 -2.48 14.32
C ILE A 99 -5.70 -1.65 13.15
N LEU A 100 -6.16 -2.35 12.11
CA LEU A 100 -6.82 -1.76 10.95
C LEU A 100 -8.28 -2.17 10.87
N GLU A 101 -9.10 -1.27 10.33
CA GLU A 101 -10.44 -1.58 9.88
C GLU A 101 -10.51 -1.52 8.36
N LYS A 102 -11.30 -2.42 7.77
CA LYS A 102 -11.56 -2.53 6.34
C LYS A 102 -13.01 -2.20 6.04
N ILE A 103 -13.25 -1.37 5.04
CA ILE A 103 -14.58 -1.15 4.45
C ILE A 103 -14.56 -1.52 2.97
N ARG A 104 -15.61 -2.19 2.52
CA ARG A 104 -15.83 -2.50 1.11
C ARG A 104 -17.12 -1.85 0.64
N LEU A 105 -17.00 -0.94 -0.30
CA LEU A 105 -18.12 -0.16 -0.84
C LEU A 105 -18.43 -0.64 -2.25
N SER A 106 -19.71 -0.86 -2.54
CA SER A 106 -20.17 -1.06 -3.92
C SER A 106 -20.24 0.28 -4.64
N THR A 107 -19.78 0.31 -5.87
CA THR A 107 -19.89 1.47 -6.76
C THR A 107 -21.18 1.39 -7.58
N ALA A 108 -21.61 2.53 -8.12
CA ALA A 108 -22.77 2.59 -9.02
C ALA A 108 -22.63 1.70 -10.28
N LYS A 109 -21.40 1.30 -10.64
CA LYS A 109 -21.09 0.43 -11.78
C LYS A 109 -20.85 -1.03 -11.37
N HIS A 110 -21.35 -1.46 -10.22
CA HIS A 110 -21.20 -2.83 -9.69
C HIS A 110 -19.76 -3.29 -9.42
N GLY A 111 -18.77 -2.39 -9.50
CA GLY A 111 -17.43 -2.64 -8.98
C GLY A 111 -17.37 -2.41 -7.47
N PHE A 112 -16.30 -2.88 -6.82
CA PHE A 112 -16.06 -2.63 -5.40
C PHE A 112 -14.86 -1.72 -5.19
N VAL A 113 -14.92 -0.87 -4.17
CA VAL A 113 -13.79 -0.10 -3.67
C VAL A 113 -13.55 -0.51 -2.23
N THR A 114 -12.34 -0.98 -1.98
CA THR A 114 -11.85 -1.30 -0.64
C THR A 114 -11.10 -0.09 -0.08
N ALA A 115 -11.29 0.19 1.21
CA ALA A 115 -10.53 1.20 1.92
C ALA A 115 -10.23 0.75 3.35
N TYR A 116 -9.14 1.29 3.90
CA TYR A 116 -8.61 0.96 5.21
C TYR A 116 -8.51 2.21 6.09
N ARG A 117 -8.57 2.01 7.41
CA ARG A 117 -8.27 3.04 8.40
C ARG A 117 -7.62 2.41 9.63
N ILE A 118 -6.91 3.24 10.40
CA ILE A 118 -6.31 2.81 11.66
C ILE A 118 -7.35 2.94 12.79
N THR A 119 -7.41 1.93 13.67
CA THR A 119 -8.30 1.91 14.85
C THR A 119 -7.70 2.69 16.02
N PRO A 120 -8.48 3.05 17.05
CA PRO A 120 -7.93 3.65 18.27
C PRO A 120 -6.75 2.88 18.87
N GLN A 121 -6.83 1.56 18.88
CA GLN A 121 -5.75 0.68 19.33
C GLN A 121 -4.51 0.81 18.42
N GLY A 122 -4.70 0.84 17.10
CA GLY A 122 -3.58 1.02 16.17
C GLY A 122 -2.84 2.35 16.36
N TYR A 123 -3.52 3.43 16.73
CA TYR A 123 -2.84 4.69 17.05
C TYR A 123 -2.06 4.66 18.37
N GLU A 124 -2.47 3.84 19.35
CA GLU A 124 -1.64 3.62 20.54
C GLU A 124 -0.37 2.84 20.20
N LEU A 125 -0.42 1.93 19.23
CA LEU A 125 0.76 1.23 18.69
C LEU A 125 1.66 2.15 17.88
N LEU A 126 1.12 3.05 17.05
CA LEU A 126 1.91 4.05 16.31
C LEU A 126 2.81 4.90 17.20
N LYS A 127 2.39 5.19 18.44
CA LYS A 127 3.21 5.92 19.41
C LYS A 127 4.47 5.15 19.80
N GLN A 128 4.41 3.83 19.78
CA GLN A 128 5.49 2.92 20.18
C GLN A 128 6.44 2.56 19.03
N ILE A 129 6.06 2.83 17.77
CA ILE A 129 6.95 2.61 16.62
C ILE A 129 8.27 3.38 16.81
N PRO A 130 9.43 2.72 16.60
CA PRO A 130 10.75 3.34 16.69
C PRO A 130 10.92 4.60 15.82
N ALA A 131 11.77 5.52 16.25
CA ALA A 131 11.96 6.80 15.57
C ALA A 131 12.63 6.65 14.20
N ASP A 132 13.56 5.70 14.08
CA ASP A 132 14.26 5.34 12.84
C ASP A 132 13.28 4.87 11.75
N VAL A 133 12.34 3.97 12.10
CA VAL A 133 11.27 3.51 11.19
C VAL A 133 10.41 4.69 10.71
N LYS A 134 10.08 5.63 11.60
CA LYS A 134 9.31 6.83 11.25
C LYS A 134 10.08 7.75 10.32
N GLU A 135 11.36 7.96 10.59
CA GLU A 135 12.24 8.80 9.79
C GLU A 135 12.45 8.24 8.39
N GLU A 136 12.58 6.93 8.25
CA GLU A 136 12.71 6.25 6.97
C GLU A 136 11.53 6.55 6.04
N VAL A 137 10.30 6.29 6.51
CA VAL A 137 9.08 6.58 5.73
C VAL A 137 8.95 8.08 5.43
N LYS A 138 9.22 8.95 6.40
CA LYS A 138 9.17 10.40 6.16
C LYS A 138 10.16 10.82 5.08
N ASN A 139 11.40 10.34 5.16
CA ASN A 139 12.47 10.71 4.23
C ASN A 139 12.17 10.28 2.78
N LEU A 140 11.45 9.18 2.59
CA LEU A 140 11.00 8.73 1.26
C LEU A 140 10.01 9.70 0.62
N PHE A 141 9.14 10.31 1.42
CA PHE A 141 8.08 11.20 0.95
C PHE A 141 8.35 12.68 1.24
N TYR A 142 9.63 13.07 1.33
CA TYR A 142 10.06 14.42 1.66
C TYR A 142 10.89 15.07 0.55
N CYS A 143 10.46 16.26 0.12
CA CYS A 143 11.24 17.08 -0.79
C CYS A 143 12.33 17.83 -0.01
N LYS A 144 13.58 17.34 -0.11
CA LYS A 144 14.75 17.94 0.55
C LYS A 144 15.03 19.39 0.11
N LYS A 145 14.67 19.75 -1.12
CA LYS A 145 14.90 21.10 -1.68
C LYS A 145 13.97 22.15 -1.09
N CYS A 146 12.68 21.82 -0.98
CA CYS A 146 11.64 22.74 -0.53
C CYS A 146 11.24 22.53 0.94
N ASN A 147 11.87 21.56 1.62
CA ASN A 147 11.63 21.24 3.02
C ASN A 147 10.13 20.98 3.31
N THR A 148 9.49 20.22 2.42
CA THR A 148 8.05 19.95 2.45
C THR A 148 7.74 18.50 2.07
N HIS A 149 6.59 18.00 2.54
CA HIS A 149 6.12 16.65 2.22
C HIS A 149 5.53 16.59 0.81
N LEU A 150 5.81 15.48 0.11
CA LEU A 150 5.27 15.21 -1.20
C LEU A 150 3.76 14.94 -1.10
N LYS A 151 3.01 15.37 -2.09
CA LYS A 151 1.58 15.11 -2.20
C LYS A 151 1.34 13.95 -3.17
N PHE A 152 0.30 13.18 -2.91
CA PHE A 152 -0.06 12.05 -3.76
C PHE A 152 -1.29 12.38 -4.58
N TYR A 153 -1.25 12.11 -5.87
CA TYR A 153 -2.41 12.31 -6.73
C TYR A 153 -2.64 11.10 -7.62
N MET A 154 -3.91 10.88 -7.93
CA MET A 154 -4.32 9.88 -8.91
C MET A 154 -5.01 10.62 -10.06
N GLU A 155 -4.42 10.54 -11.24
CA GLU A 155 -5.00 11.07 -12.47
C GLU A 155 -5.78 9.96 -13.16
N LEU A 156 -7.08 10.20 -13.37
CA LEU A 156 -7.96 9.25 -14.05
C LEU A 156 -8.00 9.56 -15.55
N GLY A 157 -7.01 9.05 -16.29
CA GLY A 157 -6.94 9.12 -17.76
C GLY A 157 -7.39 7.83 -18.45
N GLU A 158 -6.94 7.62 -19.70
CA GLU A 158 -7.06 6.33 -20.40
C GLU A 158 -6.32 5.21 -19.67
N LYS A 159 -5.16 5.55 -19.08
CA LYS A 159 -4.43 4.75 -18.10
C LYS A 159 -4.38 5.58 -16.81
N PRO A 160 -4.82 5.04 -15.66
CA PRO A 160 -4.74 5.76 -14.40
C PRO A 160 -3.28 5.90 -13.99
N ILE A 161 -2.87 7.06 -13.50
CA ILE A 161 -1.50 7.30 -13.05
C ILE A 161 -1.54 7.72 -11.58
N ILE A 162 -0.63 7.16 -10.78
CA ILE A 162 -0.44 7.57 -9.38
C ILE A 162 0.91 8.23 -9.31
N LYS A 163 0.92 9.50 -8.90
CA LYS A 163 2.13 10.32 -8.83
C LYS A 163 2.31 10.87 -7.43
N MET A 164 3.56 11.18 -7.12
CA MET A 164 3.91 12.08 -6.03
C MET A 164 4.56 13.34 -6.59
N ASP A 165 4.21 14.51 -6.06
CA ASP A 165 4.75 15.81 -6.48
C ASP A 165 5.03 16.73 -5.28
N CYS A 166 5.93 17.71 -5.46
CA CYS A 166 6.15 18.73 -4.44
C CYS A 166 5.20 19.91 -4.71
N PRO A 167 4.46 20.39 -3.70
CA PRO A 167 3.55 21.51 -3.88
C PRO A 167 4.22 22.87 -4.17
N ILE A 168 5.56 22.94 -4.10
CA ILE A 168 6.35 24.18 -4.22
C ILE A 168 7.25 24.15 -5.47
N CYS A 169 7.70 22.98 -5.91
CA CYS A 169 8.57 22.84 -7.07
C CYS A 169 8.17 21.66 -7.96
N ASP A 170 8.46 21.79 -9.26
CA ASP A 170 8.13 20.78 -10.27
C ASP A 170 9.21 19.67 -10.39
N GLU A 171 10.22 19.66 -9.52
CA GLU A 171 11.38 18.75 -9.65
C GLU A 171 11.14 17.35 -9.06
N SER A 172 10.09 17.16 -8.26
CA SER A 172 9.78 15.87 -7.65
C SER A 172 8.46 15.29 -8.14
N ASP A 173 8.09 15.56 -9.39
CA ASP A 173 7.02 14.86 -10.09
C ASP A 173 7.50 13.44 -10.44
N THR A 174 7.09 12.47 -9.62
CA THR A 174 7.50 11.07 -9.74
C THR A 174 6.26 10.22 -9.94
N ASP A 175 6.18 9.58 -11.11
CA ASP A 175 5.27 8.46 -11.33
C ASP A 175 5.71 7.27 -10.47
N LEU A 176 4.75 6.60 -9.83
CA LEU A 176 5.04 5.39 -9.08
C LEU A 176 5.29 4.18 -9.98
N ASP A 177 4.98 4.27 -11.29
CA ASP A 177 5.15 3.20 -12.29
C ASP A 177 4.47 1.88 -11.88
N PHE A 178 3.47 1.95 -11.00
CA PHE A 178 2.76 0.79 -10.43
C PHE A 178 2.03 -0.07 -11.49
N LEU A 179 1.79 0.50 -12.67
CA LEU A 179 1.12 -0.16 -13.79
C LEU A 179 2.08 -0.56 -14.92
N GLU A 180 3.39 -0.39 -14.74
CA GLU A 180 4.41 -0.82 -15.70
C GLU A 180 4.94 -2.19 -15.29
N SER A 181 4.78 -3.19 -16.15
CA SER A 181 5.39 -4.50 -15.92
C SER A 181 6.82 -4.51 -16.41
N GLU A 182 7.76 -4.97 -15.58
CA GLU A 182 9.14 -5.19 -16.02
C GLU A 182 9.20 -6.24 -17.13
N ASP A 183 10.07 -6.02 -18.11
CA ASP A 183 10.36 -6.99 -19.17
C ASP A 183 11.39 -8.01 -18.65
N VAL A 184 10.89 -9.04 -17.98
CA VAL A 184 11.70 -10.14 -17.44
C VAL A 184 11.59 -11.37 -18.33
N SER A 185 12.73 -11.83 -18.83
CA SER A 185 12.83 -13.06 -19.62
C SER A 185 12.74 -14.29 -18.71
N TYR A 186 11.54 -14.88 -18.58
CA TYR A 186 11.37 -16.16 -17.90
C TYR A 186 11.75 -17.32 -18.84
N VAL A 187 12.71 -18.14 -18.41
CA VAL A 187 12.93 -19.47 -19.00
C VAL A 187 12.13 -20.46 -18.16
N SER A 188 11.09 -21.05 -18.72
CA SER A 188 10.32 -22.10 -18.06
C SER A 188 10.51 -23.45 -18.76
N GLU A 189 10.64 -24.51 -17.96
CA GLU A 189 10.58 -25.89 -18.44
C GLU A 189 9.31 -26.53 -17.88
N PRO A 190 8.47 -27.16 -18.72
CA PRO A 190 7.26 -27.81 -18.25
C PRO A 190 7.61 -29.06 -17.44
N TYR A 191 7.23 -29.09 -16.16
CA TYR A 191 7.27 -30.31 -15.37
C TYR A 191 5.94 -31.07 -15.49
N PHE A 192 5.95 -32.19 -16.19
CA PHE A 192 4.78 -33.06 -16.29
C PHE A 192 4.73 -34.03 -15.11
N ILE A 193 3.62 -34.02 -14.37
CA ILE A 193 3.33 -35.08 -13.39
C ILE A 193 3.25 -36.40 -14.17
N ARG A 194 4.21 -37.30 -13.94
CA ARG A 194 4.16 -38.64 -14.52
C ARG A 194 3.07 -39.44 -13.81
N VAL A 195 1.99 -39.71 -14.53
CA VAL A 195 1.00 -40.70 -14.08
C VAL A 195 1.68 -42.06 -14.13
N SER A 196 1.87 -42.71 -12.98
CA SER A 196 2.40 -44.07 -12.95
C SER A 196 1.38 -45.02 -13.58
N ASP A 197 1.81 -45.97 -14.41
CA ASP A 197 0.98 -47.01 -15.05
C ASP A 197 0.31 -48.00 -14.06
N ARG A 198 0.24 -47.68 -12.76
CA ARG A 198 -0.31 -48.55 -11.71
C ARG A 198 -1.84 -48.59 -11.66
N LEU A 199 -2.57 -47.98 -12.59
CA LEU A 199 -4.04 -47.94 -12.62
C LEU A 199 -4.67 -48.66 -13.82
N VAL A 200 -3.99 -49.66 -14.40
CA VAL A 200 -4.67 -50.66 -15.25
C VAL A 200 -4.37 -52.05 -14.71
N ARG A 201 -5.19 -52.50 -13.75
CA ARG A 201 -5.36 -53.91 -13.38
C ARG A 201 -6.81 -54.30 -13.62
#